data_AF-A9IZ83-F1
#
_entry.id   AF-A9IZ83-F1
#
_cell.length_a   1.000
_cell.length_b   1.000
_cell.length_c   1.000
_cell.angle_alpha   90.00
_cell.angle_beta   90.00
_cell.angle_gamma   90.00
#
_symmetry.space_group_name_H-M   'P 1'
#
loop_
_entity.id
_entity.type
_entity.pdbx_description
1 polymer ?
#
loop_
_entity_poly.entity_id
_entity_poly.type
_entity_poly.pdbx_seq_one_letter_code
_entity_poly.pdbx_strand_id
1 'polypeptide(L)'
;MATWEKNGVTDFTEIGKALLECGMPTPYDVDPESRKLSYNAIATIEACMVQAGFRDKVGGGTWCENHKAEDLLICRPGAVVPQRSVKKRLNSPFCKKYKNSRKCQP
;
A
#
# COMPACT_ATOMS: atom_id res chain seq x y z
N MET A 1 -3.39 8.31 7.71
CA MET A 1 -2.29 7.50 7.18
C MET A 1 -2.48 6.14 7.80
N ALA A 2 -2.59 5.08 7.00
CA ALA A 2 -2.64 3.73 7.54
C ALA A 2 -1.41 3.52 8.44
N THR A 3 -1.64 3.01 9.65
CA THR A 3 -0.67 3.08 10.74
C THR A 3 0.31 1.91 10.60
N TRP A 4 1.20 1.96 9.62
CA TRP A 4 2.18 0.89 9.39
C TRP A 4 3.44 1.04 10.25
N GLU A 5 4.11 -0.09 10.48
CA GLU A 5 5.47 -0.15 11.03
C GLU A 5 6.24 -1.31 10.40
N LYS A 6 7.56 -1.26 10.52
CA LYS A 6 8.45 -2.35 10.17
C LYS A 6 9.43 -2.56 11.31
N ASN A 7 9.50 -3.77 11.85
CA ASN A 7 10.32 -4.10 13.02
C ASN A 7 10.08 -3.17 14.23
N GLY A 8 8.83 -2.79 14.49
CA GLY A 8 8.47 -1.87 15.59
C GLY A 8 8.82 -0.40 15.34
N VAL A 9 9.34 -0.05 14.17
CA VAL A 9 9.73 1.32 13.80
C VAL A 9 8.72 1.91 12.81
N THR A 10 8.24 3.12 13.11
CA THR A 10 7.44 3.93 12.18
C THR A 10 8.32 4.97 11.51
N ASP A 11 8.81 4.63 10.32
CA ASP A 11 9.43 5.60 9.41
C ASP A 11 8.41 6.01 8.35
N PHE A 12 7.85 7.21 8.50
CA PHE A 12 6.85 7.76 7.59
C PHE A 12 7.35 7.96 6.15
N THR A 13 8.65 8.12 5.95
CA THR A 13 9.23 8.24 4.60
C THR A 13 9.25 6.88 3.95
N GLU A 14 9.78 5.86 4.63
CA GLU A 14 9.87 4.51 4.09
C GLU A 14 8.49 3.85 3.92
N ILE A 15 7.57 4.04 4.87
CA ILE A 15 6.17 3.64 4.73
C ILE A 15 5.53 4.33 3.52
N GLY A 16 5.75 5.63 3.40
CA GLY A 16 5.23 6.40 2.27
C GLY A 16 5.78 5.92 0.93
N LYS A 17 7.07 5.58 0.87
CA LYS A 17 7.68 4.99 -0.32
C LYS A 17 7.06 3.62 -0.60
N ALA A 18 6.99 2.74 0.39
CA ALA A 18 6.44 1.39 0.24
C ALA A 18 4.98 1.39 -0.25
N LEU A 19 4.11 2.24 0.33
CA LEU A 19 2.72 2.37 -0.11
C LEU A 19 2.63 2.75 -1.59
N LEU A 20 3.38 3.76 -2.01
CA LEU A 20 3.41 4.21 -3.40
C LEU A 20 4.00 3.14 -4.34
N GLU A 21 5.00 2.39 -3.87
CA GLU A 21 5.61 1.29 -4.62
C GLU A 21 4.69 0.08 -4.76
N CYS A 22 3.82 -0.16 -3.77
CA CYS A 22 2.76 -1.15 -3.79
C CYS A 22 1.56 -0.75 -4.64
N GLY A 23 1.47 0.53 -5.05
CA GLY A 23 0.45 1.02 -5.99
C GLY A 23 -0.61 1.92 -5.37
N MET A 24 -0.44 2.34 -4.12
CA MET A 24 -1.26 3.38 -3.50
C MET A 24 -1.10 4.69 -4.30
N PRO A 25 -2.18 5.41 -4.65
CA PRO A 25 -2.09 6.63 -5.45
C PRO A 25 -1.44 7.79 -4.68
N THR A 26 -1.66 7.83 -3.37
CA THR A 26 -1.00 8.74 -2.43
C THR A 26 -0.69 7.99 -1.14
N PRO A 27 0.31 8.39 -0.32
CA PRO A 27 0.61 7.72 0.93
C PRO A 27 -0.42 8.01 2.04
N TYR A 28 -1.56 8.63 1.71
CA TYR A 28 -2.62 9.01 2.64
C TYR A 28 -3.94 8.34 2.22
N ASP A 29 -4.48 7.55 3.12
CA ASP A 29 -5.80 6.90 3.05
C ASP A 29 -6.97 7.89 2.92
N VAL A 30 -6.86 9.06 3.56
CA VAL A 30 -7.89 10.11 3.51
C VAL A 30 -7.97 10.84 2.17
N ASP A 31 -6.99 10.66 1.30
CA ASP A 31 -6.93 11.34 -0.01
C ASP A 31 -8.08 10.85 -0.92
N PRO A 32 -8.75 11.75 -1.67
CA PRO A 32 -9.83 11.37 -2.58
C PRO A 32 -9.44 10.30 -3.61
N GLU A 33 -8.19 10.27 -4.07
CA GLU A 33 -7.72 9.25 -5.00
C GLU A 33 -7.61 7.87 -4.32
N SER A 34 -7.19 7.84 -3.06
CA SER A 34 -7.13 6.61 -2.26
C SER A 34 -8.53 6.07 -1.95
N ARG A 35 -9.51 6.94 -1.72
CA ARG A 35 -10.91 6.55 -1.45
C ARG A 35 -11.64 5.94 -2.64
N LYS A 36 -11.14 6.12 -3.86
CA LYS A 36 -11.71 5.53 -5.09
C LYS A 36 -11.24 4.10 -5.36
N LEU A 37 -10.32 3.57 -4.55
CA LEU A 37 -9.79 2.23 -4.75
C LEU A 37 -10.86 1.17 -4.50
N SER A 38 -10.90 0.16 -5.37
CA SER A 38 -11.70 -1.03 -5.13
C SER A 38 -11.11 -1.86 -3.99
N TYR A 39 -11.92 -2.69 -3.34
CA TYR A 39 -11.43 -3.61 -2.32
C TYR A 39 -10.33 -4.54 -2.83
N ASN A 40 -10.41 -4.98 -4.09
CA ASN A 40 -9.34 -5.73 -4.73
C ASN A 40 -8.01 -4.96 -4.77
N ALA A 41 -8.06 -3.67 -5.10
CA ALA A 41 -6.86 -2.84 -5.12
C ALA A 41 -6.30 -2.61 -3.71
N ILE A 42 -7.16 -2.35 -2.72
CA ILE A 42 -6.75 -2.15 -1.33
C ILE A 42 -6.11 -3.43 -0.77
N ALA A 43 -6.78 -4.57 -0.91
CA ALA A 43 -6.26 -5.85 -0.45
C ALA A 43 -4.92 -6.22 -1.10
N THR A 44 -4.76 -5.90 -2.39
CA THR A 44 -3.48 -6.10 -3.11
C THR A 44 -2.37 -5.22 -2.55
N ILE A 45 -2.67 -3.95 -2.25
CA ILE A 45 -1.69 -3.02 -1.66
C ILE A 45 -1.30 -3.47 -0.25
N GLU A 46 -2.25 -3.87 0.58
CA GLU A 46 -1.96 -4.36 1.93
C GLU A 46 -1.14 -5.65 1.90
N ALA A 47 -1.49 -6.60 1.03
CA ALA A 47 -0.70 -7.81 0.85
C ALA A 47 0.75 -7.49 0.43
N CYS A 48 0.95 -6.53 -0.47
CA CYS A 48 2.29 -6.06 -0.86
C CYS A 48 3.06 -5.43 0.33
N MET A 49 2.38 -4.64 1.16
CA MET A 49 2.98 -4.06 2.36
C MET A 49 3.41 -5.15 3.35
N VAL A 50 2.53 -6.13 3.62
CA VAL A 50 2.82 -7.28 4.49
C VAL A 50 3.99 -8.10 3.94
N GLN A 51 4.00 -8.39 2.64
CA GLN A 51 5.11 -9.09 1.98
C GLN A 51 6.44 -8.32 2.09
N ALA A 52 6.40 -6.99 2.07
CA ALA A 52 7.57 -6.14 2.25
C ALA A 52 8.03 -6.02 3.73
N GLY A 53 7.38 -6.76 4.64
CA GLY A 53 7.71 -6.84 6.06
C GLY A 53 7.10 -5.73 6.89
N PHE A 54 6.13 -4.99 6.36
CA PHE A 54 5.37 -4.02 7.14
C PHE A 54 4.21 -4.70 7.85
N ARG A 55 3.87 -4.20 9.03
CA ARG A 55 2.71 -4.61 9.81
C ARG A 55 1.85 -3.39 10.08
N ASP A 56 0.54 -3.55 9.94
CA ASP A 56 -0.41 -2.53 10.34
C ASP A 56 -0.63 -2.59 11.87
N LYS A 57 -0.55 -1.44 12.53
CA LYS A 57 -0.67 -1.27 13.98
C LYS A 57 -2.10 -1.40 14.51
N VAL A 58 -3.10 -1.22 13.66
CA VAL A 58 -4.52 -1.23 14.04
C VAL A 58 -5.28 -2.46 13.52
N GLY A 59 -4.56 -3.46 13.02
CA GLY A 59 -5.14 -4.73 12.56
C GLY A 59 -5.35 -4.84 11.06
N GLY A 60 -4.68 -4.03 10.25
CA GLY A 60 -4.57 -4.27 8.80
C GLY A 60 -3.78 -5.55 8.46
N GLY A 61 -3.96 -6.05 7.23
CA GLY A 61 -3.39 -7.32 6.76
C GLY A 61 -4.33 -8.53 6.81
N THR A 62 -5.53 -8.42 7.39
CA THR A 62 -6.53 -9.51 7.47
C THR A 62 -7.64 -9.38 6.41
N TRP A 63 -7.39 -8.69 5.30
CA TRP A 63 -8.41 -8.47 4.25
C TRP A 63 -9.00 -9.77 3.72
N CYS A 64 -8.18 -10.81 3.55
CA CYS A 64 -8.65 -12.11 3.11
C CYS A 64 -9.55 -12.83 4.11
N GLU A 65 -9.46 -12.48 5.38
CA GLU A 65 -10.30 -13.04 6.44
C GLU A 65 -11.57 -12.23 6.63
N ASN A 66 -11.47 -10.90 6.54
CA ASN A 66 -12.57 -9.96 6.80
C ASN A 66 -13.48 -9.73 5.59
N HIS A 67 -12.97 -9.91 4.36
CA HIS A 67 -13.67 -9.63 3.11
C HIS A 67 -13.80 -10.87 2.22
N LYS A 68 -14.19 -12.00 2.82
CA LYS A 68 -14.39 -13.28 2.09
C LYS A 68 -15.53 -13.22 1.09
N ALA A 69 -16.57 -12.41 1.36
CA ALA A 69 -17.75 -12.32 0.49
C ALA A 69 -17.43 -11.60 -0.83
N GLU A 70 -16.35 -10.84 -0.86
CA GLU A 70 -15.96 -9.99 -1.98
C GLU A 70 -15.03 -10.69 -2.99
N ASP A 71 -14.75 -11.99 -2.78
CA ASP A 71 -13.97 -12.87 -3.65
C ASP A 71 -12.69 -12.20 -4.19
N LEU A 72 -11.93 -11.63 -3.25
CA LEU A 72 -10.77 -10.81 -3.55
C LEU A 72 -9.69 -11.63 -4.24
N LEU A 73 -9.22 -11.14 -5.39
CA LEU A 73 -8.26 -11.86 -6.25
C LEU A 73 -6.98 -12.24 -5.52
N ILE A 74 -6.49 -11.36 -4.64
CA ILE A 74 -5.25 -11.57 -3.88
C ILE A 74 -5.39 -12.66 -2.80
N CYS A 75 -6.62 -13.02 -2.45
CA CYS A 75 -6.92 -13.99 -1.41
C CYS A 75 -7.14 -15.40 -1.96
N ARG A 76 -7.11 -15.56 -3.29
CA ARG A 76 -7.26 -16.86 -3.94
C ARG A 76 -5.96 -17.67 -3.83
N PRO A 77 -6.05 -19.01 -3.71
CA PRO A 77 -4.88 -19.87 -3.75
C PRO A 77 -4.03 -19.61 -5.01
N GLY A 78 -2.72 -19.45 -4.85
CA GLY A 78 -1.80 -19.18 -5.96
C GLY A 78 -1.78 -17.73 -6.45
N ALA A 79 -2.50 -16.81 -5.82
CA ALA A 79 -2.43 -15.40 -6.15
C ALA A 79 -1.00 -14.86 -5.93
N VAL A 80 -0.50 -14.14 -6.93
CA VAL A 80 0.83 -13.53 -6.88
C VAL A 80 0.71 -12.13 -6.31
N VAL A 81 1.28 -11.92 -5.13
CA VAL A 81 1.40 -10.59 -4.54
C VAL A 81 2.42 -9.77 -5.32
N PRO A 82 2.06 -8.55 -5.78
CA PRO A 82 2.99 -7.71 -6.51
C PRO A 82 4.11 -7.23 -5.59
N GLN A 83 5.33 -7.25 -6.11
CA GLN A 83 6.48 -6.64 -5.45
C GLN A 83 6.43 -5.11 -5.53
N ARG A 84 7.12 -4.47 -4.58
CA ARG A 84 7.38 -3.04 -4.59
C ARG A 84 8.05 -2.63 -5.90
N SER A 85 7.63 -1.50 -6.46
CA SER A 85 8.21 -0.96 -7.69
C SER A 85 8.48 0.54 -7.56
N VAL A 86 9.77 0.92 -7.55
CA VAL A 86 10.19 2.33 -7.62
C VAL A 86 9.53 3.04 -8.81
N LYS A 87 9.42 2.36 -9.96
CA LYS A 87 8.73 2.88 -11.14
C LYS A 87 7.26 3.21 -10.86
N LYS A 88 6.52 2.37 -10.11
CA LYS A 88 5.13 2.68 -9.72
C LYS A 88 5.08 3.92 -8.83
N ARG A 89 5.96 3.99 -7.83
CA ARG A 89 6.04 5.14 -6.92
C ARG A 89 6.27 6.45 -7.65
N LEU A 90 7.29 6.52 -8.50
CA LEU A 90 7.63 7.73 -9.26
C LEU A 90 6.51 8.15 -10.24
N ASN A 91 5.70 7.20 -10.71
CA ASN A 91 4.57 7.45 -11.60
C ASN A 91 3.22 7.68 -10.87
N SER A 92 3.19 7.57 -9.54
CA SER A 92 1.98 7.81 -8.75
C SER A 92 1.44 9.25 -8.92
N PRO A 93 0.12 9.46 -8.79
CA PRO A 93 -0.46 10.80 -8.72
C PRO A 93 0.27 11.71 -7.72
N PHE A 94 0.61 11.17 -6.54
CA PHE A 94 1.35 11.91 -5.52
C PHE A 94 2.71 12.40 -6.02
N CYS A 95 3.56 11.54 -6.61
CA CYS A 95 4.89 11.95 -7.05
C CYS A 95 4.89 12.80 -8.32
N LYS A 96 3.87 12.66 -9.18
CA LYS A 96 3.67 13.59 -10.30
C LYS A 96 3.40 15.01 -9.81
N LYS A 97 2.61 15.16 -8.74
CA LYS A 97 2.26 16.45 -8.14
C LYS A 97 3.35 17.01 -7.22
N TYR A 98 3.98 16.16 -6.40
CA TYR A 98 4.93 16.55 -5.36
C TYR A 98 6.33 15.98 -5.63
N LYS A 99 6.90 16.31 -6.79
CA LYS A 99 8.20 15.79 -7.25
C LYS A 99 9.35 15.93 -6.24
N ASN A 100 9.33 17.00 -5.44
CA ASN A 100 10.38 17.33 -4.46
C ASN A 100 10.18 16.65 -3.08
N SER A 101 9.13 15.84 -2.90
CA SER A 101 8.94 15.10 -1.65
C SER A 101 10.04 14.07 -1.44
N ARG A 102 10.51 13.87 -0.20
CA ARG A 102 11.43 12.77 0.16
C ARG A 102 10.89 11.39 -0.22
N LYS A 103 9.57 11.24 -0.28
CA LYS A 103 8.88 10.01 -0.72
C LYS A 103 9.00 9.78 -2.24
N CYS A 104 9.40 10.78 -3.02
CA CYS A 104 9.48 10.74 -4.48
C CYS A 104 10.90 10.85 -5.02
N GLN A 105 11.90 10.93 -4.14
CA GLN A 105 13.30 10.83 -4.54
C GLN A 105 13.67 9.37 -4.84
N PRO A 106 14.56 9.10 -5.81
CA PRO A 106 15.01 7.75 -6.16
C PRO A 106 15.31 6.89 -4.92
#